data_AF-A0A7S1AQ48-F1
#
_entry.id   AF-A0A7S1AQ48-F1
#
_cell.length_a   1.000
_cell.length_b   1.000
_cell.length_c   1.000
_cell.angle_alpha   90.00
_cell.angle_beta   90.00
_cell.angle_gamma   90.00
#
_symmetry.space_group_name_H-M   'P 1'
#
loop_
_entity.id
_entity.type
_entity.pdbx_description
1 polymer ?
#
loop_
_entity_poly.entity_id
_entity_poly.type
_entity_poly.pdbx_seq_one_letter_code
_entity_poly.pdbx_strand_id
1 'polypeptide(L)'
;MSHSDGADTEPTTINLSSSDWRRRLTSKQFDILRSGGTEPPNSHSYVHFFPKMGFFVCAGCNLPLYSSSAKMQDSGWPAWDKCFYSDVQGSHVSAKATWAGTEVTCSRCKGHLGHVFYGERRTRTNERH
;
A
#
# COMPACT_ATOMS: atom_id res chain seq x y z
N MET A 1 6.33 36.63 26.01
CA MET A 1 5.85 36.50 24.63
C MET A 1 6.16 35.09 24.19
N SER A 2 5.14 34.24 24.25
CA SER A 2 5.22 32.81 23.97
C SER A 2 5.55 32.60 22.49
N HIS A 3 6.70 31.98 22.21
CA HIS A 3 6.98 31.49 20.87
C HIS A 3 6.41 30.08 20.79
N SER A 4 5.46 29.93 19.89
CA SER A 4 4.73 28.70 19.57
C SER A 4 5.69 27.64 19.06
N ASP A 5 5.71 26.48 19.72
CA ASP A 5 6.36 25.28 19.22
C ASP A 5 5.62 24.78 17.97
N GLY A 6 6.22 24.96 16.80
CA GLY A 6 5.80 24.31 15.57
C GLY A 6 6.10 22.82 15.68
N ALA A 7 5.07 22.00 15.80
CA ALA A 7 5.21 20.55 15.75
C ALA A 7 5.51 20.12 14.30
N ASP A 8 6.78 19.91 14.00
CA ASP A 8 7.23 19.18 12.82
C ASP A 8 6.54 17.82 12.80
N THR A 9 5.53 17.67 11.94
CA THR A 9 4.76 16.42 11.81
C THR A 9 5.53 15.49 10.88
N GLU A 10 6.66 14.99 11.36
CA GLU A 10 7.39 13.92 10.67
C GLU A 10 6.47 12.70 10.53
N PRO A 11 6.41 12.05 9.34
CA PRO A 11 5.65 10.83 9.15
C PRO A 11 6.11 9.77 10.16
N THR A 12 5.30 9.49 11.18
CA THR A 12 5.69 8.56 12.24
C THR A 12 5.84 7.16 11.65
N THR A 13 7.08 6.77 11.40
CA THR A 13 7.43 5.41 10.96
C THR A 13 7.03 4.42 12.05
N ILE A 14 6.37 3.32 11.66
CA ILE A 14 5.92 2.31 12.62
C ILE A 14 7.00 1.24 12.73
N ASN A 15 7.62 1.17 13.90
CA ASN A 15 8.58 0.14 14.25
C ASN A 15 8.01 -0.75 15.37
N LEU A 16 7.60 -1.96 15.02
CA LEU A 16 7.05 -2.96 15.95
C LEU A 16 7.82 -4.26 15.82
N SER A 17 7.90 -5.02 16.92
CA SER A 17 8.55 -6.34 16.89
C SER A 17 7.76 -7.33 16.02
N SER A 18 8.42 -8.39 15.55
CA SER A 18 7.75 -9.48 14.85
C SER A 18 6.62 -10.11 15.68
N SER A 19 6.77 -10.14 17.00
CA SER A 19 5.75 -10.68 17.91
C SER A 19 4.49 -9.80 17.96
N ASP A 20 4.66 -8.47 17.96
CA ASP A 20 3.56 -7.51 17.90
C ASP A 20 2.82 -7.61 16.58
N TRP A 21 3.57 -7.74 15.46
CA TRP A 21 2.97 -7.92 14.15
C TRP A 21 2.16 -9.21 14.05
N ARG A 22 2.64 -10.32 14.61
CA ARG A 22 1.91 -11.59 14.66
C ARG A 22 0.64 -11.53 15.52
N ARG A 23 0.60 -10.66 16.54
CA ARG A 23 -0.62 -10.40 17.33
C ARG A 23 -1.63 -9.55 16.56
N ARG A 24 -1.15 -8.62 15.73
CA ARG A 24 -2.00 -7.65 15.01
C ARG A 24 -2.55 -8.20 13.70
N LEU A 25 -1.81 -9.07 13.02
CA LEU A 25 -2.11 -9.56 11.69
C LEU A 25 -2.54 -11.02 11.72
N THR A 26 -3.41 -11.41 10.78
CA THR A 26 -3.58 -12.84 10.50
C THR A 26 -2.29 -13.42 9.92
N SER A 27 -2.09 -14.75 10.00
CA SER A 27 -0.89 -15.39 9.46
C SER A 27 -0.64 -15.04 7.99
N LYS A 28 -1.69 -15.07 7.15
CA LYS A 28 -1.59 -14.69 5.73
C LYS A 28 -1.17 -13.23 5.54
N GLN A 29 -1.76 -12.31 6.31
CA GLN A 29 -1.38 -10.89 6.25
C GLN A 29 0.06 -10.66 6.75
N PHE A 30 0.49 -11.39 7.78
CA PHE A 30 1.87 -11.34 8.24
C PHE A 30 2.83 -11.83 7.15
N ASP A 31 2.55 -12.98 6.54
CA ASP A 31 3.41 -13.56 5.51
C ASP A 31 3.55 -12.63 4.30
N ILE A 32 2.45 -12.02 3.84
CA ILE A 32 2.48 -11.03 2.76
C ILE A 32 3.21 -9.77 3.21
N LEU A 33 2.71 -9.06 4.24
CA LEU A 33 3.21 -7.74 4.61
C LEU A 33 4.63 -7.74 5.18
N ARG A 34 5.06 -8.82 5.84
CA ARG A 34 6.32 -8.87 6.60
C ARG A 34 7.35 -9.84 6.04
N SER A 35 6.92 -10.89 5.35
CA SER A 35 7.81 -11.88 4.76
C SER A 35 7.92 -11.76 3.23
N GLY A 36 7.27 -10.76 2.62
CA GLY A 36 7.30 -10.56 1.16
C GLY A 36 6.56 -11.64 0.37
N GLY A 37 5.60 -12.32 1.01
CA GLY A 37 4.80 -13.33 0.37
C GLY A 37 3.84 -12.75 -0.68
N THR A 38 3.45 -13.58 -1.64
CA THR A 38 2.42 -13.26 -2.64
C THR A 38 1.29 -14.27 -2.51
N GLU A 39 0.06 -13.80 -2.40
CA GLU A 39 -1.10 -14.70 -2.39
C GLU A 39 -1.38 -15.27 -3.79
N PRO A 40 -2.05 -16.43 -3.91
CA PRO A 40 -2.44 -16.97 -5.20
C PRO A 40 -3.33 -16.00 -6.01
N PRO A 41 -3.31 -16.06 -7.35
CA PRO A 41 -4.20 -15.25 -8.16
C PRO A 41 -5.68 -15.60 -7.86
N ASN A 42 -6.53 -14.59 -7.89
CA ASN A 42 -7.97 -14.60 -7.62
C ASN A 42 -8.36 -14.95 -6.17
N SER A 43 -7.41 -15.02 -5.22
CA SER A 43 -7.74 -15.32 -3.82
C SER A 43 -8.21 -14.12 -3.00
N HIS A 44 -7.82 -12.89 -3.38
CA HIS A 44 -8.21 -11.72 -2.60
C HIS A 44 -9.68 -11.35 -2.88
N SER A 45 -10.43 -11.08 -1.80
CA SER A 45 -11.78 -10.51 -1.87
C SER A 45 -11.88 -9.20 -2.67
N TYR A 46 -10.78 -8.47 -2.88
CA TYR A 46 -10.77 -7.20 -3.58
C TYR A 46 -10.53 -7.33 -5.08
N VAL A 47 -10.35 -8.54 -5.60
CA VAL A 47 -10.21 -8.77 -7.05
C VAL A 47 -11.50 -8.34 -7.77
N HIS A 48 -12.67 -8.69 -7.23
CA HIS A 48 -13.97 -8.39 -7.83
C HIS A 48 -14.77 -7.30 -7.09
N PHE A 49 -14.16 -6.65 -6.10
CA PHE A 49 -14.84 -5.62 -5.30
C PHE A 49 -14.53 -4.22 -5.84
N PHE A 50 -15.54 -3.56 -6.42
CA PHE A 50 -15.45 -2.21 -7.01
C PHE A 50 -16.41 -1.24 -6.31
N PRO A 51 -16.07 -0.75 -5.11
CA PRO A 51 -16.90 0.22 -4.41
C PRO A 51 -16.98 1.55 -5.16
N LYS A 52 -18.11 2.25 -5.05
CA LYS A 52 -18.29 3.58 -5.68
C LYS A 52 -17.46 4.67 -5.01
N MET A 53 -17.21 4.56 -3.71
CA MET A 53 -16.52 5.56 -2.90
C MET A 53 -15.72 4.88 -1.78
N GLY A 54 -14.70 5.58 -1.27
CA GLY A 54 -13.89 5.13 -0.15
C GLY A 54 -12.41 4.92 -0.51
N PHE A 55 -11.71 4.26 0.41
CA PHE A 55 -10.27 3.99 0.32
C PHE A 55 -9.95 2.57 0.78
N PHE A 56 -8.92 2.00 0.16
CA PHE A 56 -8.26 0.77 0.60
C PHE A 56 -7.08 1.15 1.49
N VAL A 57 -7.02 0.57 2.68
CA VAL A 57 -6.02 0.90 3.69
C VAL A 57 -5.02 -0.22 3.89
N CYS A 58 -3.80 0.11 4.30
CA CYS A 58 -2.79 -0.87 4.68
C CYS A 58 -3.28 -1.70 5.87
N ALA A 59 -3.44 -3.03 5.73
CA ALA A 59 -3.86 -3.89 6.83
C ALA A 59 -2.91 -3.83 8.04
N GLY A 60 -1.63 -3.49 7.83
CA GLY A 60 -0.65 -3.33 8.90
C GLY A 60 -0.73 -2.02 9.66
N CYS A 61 -1.20 -0.92 9.07
CA CYS A 61 -1.16 0.36 9.79
C CYS A 61 -2.37 1.28 9.58
N ASN A 62 -3.34 0.88 8.77
CA ASN A 62 -4.51 1.67 8.38
C ASN A 62 -4.18 2.95 7.60
N LEU A 63 -2.98 3.06 7.00
CA LEU A 63 -2.69 4.18 6.10
C LEU A 63 -3.53 4.01 4.83
N PRO A 64 -4.28 5.03 4.36
CA PRO A 64 -4.94 4.97 3.05
C PRO A 64 -3.92 4.75 1.94
N LEU A 65 -4.05 3.69 1.16
CA LEU A 65 -3.10 3.36 0.09
C LEU A 65 -3.67 3.69 -1.28
N TYR A 66 -4.96 3.42 -1.50
CA TYR A 66 -5.59 3.58 -2.81
C TYR A 66 -7.03 4.06 -2.66
N SER A 67 -7.50 4.90 -3.59
CA SER A 67 -8.91 5.29 -3.67
C SER A 67 -9.73 4.27 -4.45
N SER A 68 -11.01 4.15 -4.12
CA SER A 68 -11.98 3.41 -4.95
C SER A 68 -12.01 3.88 -6.39
N SER A 69 -11.80 5.19 -6.65
CA SER A 69 -11.77 5.74 -8.01
C SER A 69 -10.54 5.34 -8.82
N ALA A 70 -9.46 4.93 -8.15
CA ALA A 70 -8.22 4.48 -8.78
C ALA A 70 -8.25 2.97 -9.09
N LYS A 71 -9.28 2.26 -8.62
CA LYS A 71 -9.35 0.81 -8.76
C LYS A 71 -9.65 0.43 -10.21
N MET A 72 -8.88 -0.53 -10.72
CA MET A 72 -9.03 -1.05 -12.08
C MET A 72 -9.17 -2.57 -12.09
N GLN A 73 -9.60 -3.10 -13.23
CA GLN A 73 -9.75 -4.54 -13.43
C GLN A 73 -8.43 -5.16 -13.92
N ASP A 74 -8.04 -6.27 -13.29
CA ASP A 74 -6.84 -7.02 -13.66
C ASP A 74 -7.03 -8.54 -13.47
N SER A 75 -6.08 -9.31 -14.00
CA SER A 75 -6.11 -10.77 -14.05
C SER A 75 -5.35 -11.37 -12.86
N GLY A 76 -5.98 -11.40 -11.68
CA GLY A 76 -5.48 -12.20 -10.55
C GLY A 76 -5.33 -11.46 -9.23
N TRP A 77 -4.94 -10.19 -9.24
CA TRP A 77 -4.79 -9.41 -8.00
C TRP A 77 -5.56 -8.09 -8.08
N PRO A 78 -5.96 -7.52 -6.93
CA PRO A 78 -6.52 -6.18 -6.91
C PRO A 78 -5.50 -5.19 -7.49
N ALA A 79 -5.92 -4.38 -8.45
CA ALA A 79 -5.04 -3.41 -9.11
C ALA A 79 -5.57 -1.98 -9.00
N TRP A 80 -4.65 -1.03 -8.98
CA TRP A 80 -4.95 0.41 -8.98
C TRP A 80 -4.05 1.19 -9.92
N ASP A 81 -4.58 2.26 -10.50
CA ASP A 81 -3.85 3.09 -11.47
C ASP A 81 -3.01 4.20 -10.83
N LYS A 82 -3.18 4.45 -9.53
CA LYS A 82 -2.36 5.36 -8.74
C LYS A 82 -2.53 5.09 -7.25
N CYS A 83 -1.46 5.35 -6.50
CA CYS A 83 -1.51 5.36 -5.04
C CYS A 83 -2.07 6.69 -4.49
N PHE A 84 -2.38 6.68 -3.19
CA PHE A 84 -2.79 7.85 -2.44
C PHE A 84 -1.58 8.76 -2.16
N TYR A 85 -1.79 10.07 -2.28
CA TYR A 85 -0.81 11.11 -1.95
C TYR A 85 -1.41 12.08 -0.93
N SER A 86 -0.61 12.50 0.05
CA SER A 86 -0.97 13.58 0.98
C SER A 86 0.13 14.64 1.04
N ASP A 87 -0.23 15.87 1.37
CA ASP A 87 0.73 16.97 1.50
C ASP A 87 1.75 16.72 2.63
N VAL A 88 1.36 15.96 3.66
CA VAL A 88 2.20 15.70 4.84
C VAL A 88 3.18 14.54 4.61
N GLN A 89 2.73 13.44 3.99
CA GLN A 89 3.56 12.21 3.85
C GLN A 89 4.01 11.95 2.42
N GLY A 90 3.56 12.76 1.45
CA GLY A 90 3.72 12.50 0.04
C GLY A 90 3.02 11.19 -0.36
N SER A 91 3.71 10.36 -1.14
CA SER A 91 3.19 9.07 -1.55
C SER A 91 3.04 8.12 -0.36
N HIS A 92 1.85 7.51 -0.23
CA HIS A 92 1.58 6.50 0.81
C HIS A 92 2.15 5.11 0.45
N VAL A 93 2.70 4.98 -0.76
CA VAL A 93 3.39 3.81 -1.28
C VAL A 93 4.83 4.19 -1.63
N SER A 94 5.79 3.37 -1.22
CA SER A 94 7.19 3.47 -1.63
C SER A 94 7.50 2.37 -2.64
N ALA A 95 8.16 2.73 -3.74
CA ALA A 95 8.53 1.81 -4.82
C ALA A 95 10.05 1.60 -4.86
N LYS A 96 10.50 0.36 -5.04
CA LYS A 96 11.93 0.02 -5.15
C LYS A 96 12.15 -1.03 -6.23
N ALA A 97 13.07 -0.77 -7.15
CA ALA A 97 13.46 -1.75 -8.16
C ALA A 97 14.19 -2.93 -7.49
N THR A 98 13.78 -4.14 -7.85
CA THR A 98 14.38 -5.41 -7.45
C THR A 98 14.58 -6.30 -8.68
N TRP A 99 15.22 -7.44 -8.50
CA TRP A 99 15.34 -8.45 -9.56
C TRP A 99 13.99 -9.05 -9.98
N ALA A 100 12.97 -8.99 -9.11
CA ALA A 100 11.63 -9.51 -9.35
C ALA A 100 10.65 -8.44 -9.90
N GLY A 101 11.14 -7.23 -10.21
CA GLY A 101 10.32 -6.09 -10.62
C GLY A 101 10.38 -4.93 -9.62
N THR A 102 9.50 -3.95 -9.77
CA THR A 102 9.44 -2.80 -8.86
C THR A 102 8.51 -3.09 -7.70
N GLU A 103 9.07 -3.47 -6.55
CA GLU A 103 8.34 -3.77 -5.33
C GLU A 103 7.68 -2.50 -4.78
N VAL A 104 6.43 -2.61 -4.34
CA VAL A 104 5.73 -1.57 -3.58
C VAL A 104 5.55 -1.95 -2.11
N THR A 105 5.80 -0.99 -1.24
CA THR A 105 5.66 -1.13 0.21
C THR A 105 4.86 0.05 0.79
N CYS A 106 4.21 -0.15 1.94
CA CYS A 106 3.58 0.94 2.66
C CYS A 106 4.64 1.92 3.17
N SER A 107 4.53 3.20 2.80
CA SER A 107 5.55 4.21 3.15
C SER A 107 5.67 4.44 4.65
N ARG A 108 4.61 4.18 5.42
CA ARG A 108 4.60 4.35 6.89
C ARG A 108 5.13 3.13 7.66
N CYS A 109 4.68 1.93 7.32
CA CYS A 109 4.93 0.75 8.16
C CYS A 109 5.89 -0.27 7.57
N LYS A 110 6.44 -0.06 6.37
CA LYS A 110 7.41 -1.03 5.81
C LYS A 110 6.77 -2.20 5.08
N GLY A 111 5.46 -2.37 5.18
CA GLY A 111 4.80 -3.62 4.80
C GLY A 111 4.79 -3.81 3.28
N HIS A 112 5.20 -4.99 2.80
CA HIS A 112 5.10 -5.37 1.38
C HIS A 112 3.66 -5.36 0.90
N LEU A 113 3.40 -4.78 -0.27
CA LEU A 113 2.06 -4.65 -0.85
C LEU A 113 1.91 -5.37 -2.20
N GLY A 114 3.02 -5.63 -2.90
CA GLY A 114 3.02 -6.19 -4.25
C GLY A 114 4.06 -5.51 -5.13
N HIS A 115 3.71 -5.26 -6.39
CA HIS A 115 4.58 -4.64 -7.38
C HIS A 115 3.84 -3.59 -8.20
N VAL A 116 4.57 -2.56 -8.64
CA VAL A 116 4.07 -1.58 -9.61
C VAL A 116 4.70 -1.80 -10.98
N PHE A 117 3.87 -1.71 -12.01
CA PHE A 117 4.26 -1.83 -13.41
C PHE A 117 4.01 -0.49 -14.13
N TYR A 118 4.96 -0.09 -14.97
CA TYR A 118 4.92 1.18 -15.69
C TYR A 118 4.84 0.96 -17.20
N GLY A 119 4.12 1.84 -17.90
CA GLY A 119 4.18 1.91 -19.37
C GLY A 119 3.33 0.89 -20.12
N GLU A 120 2.45 0.16 -19.44
CA GLU A 120 1.54 -0.83 -20.06
C GLU A 120 0.40 -0.20 -20.86
N ARG A 121 0.22 1.13 -20.78
CA ARG A 121 -0.80 1.89 -21.53
C ARG A 121 -2.25 1.46 -21.28
N ARG A 122 -2.52 0.95 -20.08
CA ARG A 122 -3.87 0.55 -19.64
C ARG A 122 -4.69 1.72 -19.07
N THR A 123 -4.03 2.76 -18.56
CA THR A 123 -4.63 3.92 -17.90
C THR A 123 -3.86 5.18 -18.25
N ARG A 124 -4.41 6.37 -17.96
CA ARG A 124 -3.75 7.64 -18.25
C ARG A 124 -2.45 7.84 -17.45
N THR A 125 -2.40 7.31 -16.23
CA THR A 125 -1.21 7.37 -15.37
C THR A 125 -0.10 6.44 -15.84
N ASN A 126 -0.43 5.43 -16.66
CA ASN A 126 0.50 4.38 -17.09
C ASN A 126 1.16 3.63 -15.93
N GLU A 127 0.48 3.57 -14.78
CA GLU A 127 0.87 2.80 -13.62
C GLU A 127 -0.18 1.72 -13.36
N ARG A 128 0.29 0.56 -12.90
CA ARG A 128 -0.54 -0.50 -12.35
C ARG A 128 0.11 -1.00 -11.08
N HIS A 129 -0.46 -0.60 -9.94
CA HIS A 129 -0.10 -1.03 -8.59
C HIS A 129 -0.87 -2.28 -8.21
#